data_AF-A0A831SRA1-F1
#
_entry.id   AF-A0A831SRA1-F1
#
_cell.length_a   1.000
_cell.length_b   1.000
_cell.length_c   1.000
_cell.angle_alpha   90.00
_cell.angle_beta   90.00
_cell.angle_gamma   90.00
#
_symmetry.space_group_name_H-M   'P 1'
#
loop_
_entity.id
_entity.type
_entity.pdbx_description
1 polymer ?
#
loop_
_entity_poly.entity_id
_entity_poly.type
_entity_poly.pdbx_seq_one_letter_code
_entity_poly.pdbx_strand_id
1 'polypeptide(L)'
;MRFFKFATVSLVMIFFLMLGIAVSDAYAGNYLGEFCWQDEEGGITKFAVTDMGNGHFLLNGIFTEDEGEMGVMHGNAEIVGDKVYITITAAGSDEDGTWSWTGSLILELATLNGNREGLSIYYDRASGEIDLDYNSGTLTFIPCPK
;
A
#
# COMPACT_ATOMS: atom_id res chain seq x y z
N MET A 1 45.72 -37.53 19.39
CA MET A 1 44.64 -36.85 20.15
C MET A 1 44.44 -35.37 19.81
N ARG A 2 45.49 -34.55 19.59
CA ARG A 2 45.32 -33.13 19.20
C ARG A 2 44.64 -32.93 17.83
N PHE A 3 44.97 -33.75 16.84
CA PHE A 3 44.40 -33.66 15.48
C PHE A 3 42.88 -33.91 15.44
N PHE A 4 42.39 -34.87 16.23
CA PHE A 4 40.96 -35.17 16.32
C PHE A 4 40.14 -33.99 16.88
N LYS A 5 40.69 -33.25 17.86
CA LYS A 5 40.01 -32.08 18.45
C LYS A 5 39.87 -30.92 17.45
N PHE A 6 40.84 -30.72 16.57
CA PHE A 6 40.75 -29.71 15.51
C PHE A 6 39.69 -30.07 14.46
N ALA A 7 39.63 -31.34 14.05
CA ALA A 7 38.63 -31.79 13.09
C ALA A 7 37.19 -31.62 13.61
N THR A 8 36.94 -31.88 14.90
CA THR A 8 35.60 -31.72 15.49
C THR A 8 35.18 -30.25 15.57
N VAL A 9 36.09 -29.35 15.95
CA VAL A 9 35.79 -27.90 16.02
C VAL A 9 35.49 -27.33 14.64
N SER A 10 36.25 -27.74 13.61
CA SER A 10 35.98 -27.33 12.23
C SER A 10 34.63 -27.85 11.71
N LEU A 11 34.26 -29.09 12.03
CA LEU A 11 32.99 -29.67 11.60
C LEU A 11 31.79 -28.98 12.27
N VAL A 12 31.92 -28.64 13.56
CA VAL A 12 30.90 -27.88 14.31
C VAL A 12 30.77 -26.46 13.75
N MET A 13 31.88 -25.77 13.44
CA MET A 13 31.81 -24.46 12.78
C MET A 13 31.14 -24.52 11.41
N ILE A 14 31.46 -25.52 10.57
CA ILE A 14 30.84 -25.68 9.25
C ILE A 14 29.33 -25.96 9.39
N PHE A 15 28.94 -26.78 10.37
CA PHE A 15 27.54 -27.07 10.66
C PHE A 15 26.77 -25.81 11.10
N PHE A 16 27.35 -24.98 11.98
CA PHE A 16 26.76 -23.70 12.38
C PHE A 16 26.75 -22.66 11.25
N LEU A 17 27.76 -22.66 10.38
CA LEU A 17 27.76 -21.80 9.18
C LEU A 17 26.63 -22.19 8.22
N MET A 18 26.37 -23.49 8.03
CA MET A 18 25.28 -23.99 7.18
C MET A 18 23.89 -23.74 7.77
N LEU A 19 23.77 -23.70 9.10
CA LEU A 19 22.54 -23.27 9.80
C LEU A 19 22.26 -21.77 9.68
N GLY A 20 23.31 -20.95 9.50
CA GLY A 20 23.19 -19.50 9.28
C GLY A 20 22.76 -19.10 7.85
N ILE A 21 22.72 -20.07 6.92
CA ILE A 21 22.15 -19.90 5.57
C ILE A 21 20.65 -20.25 5.57
N ALA A 22 19.99 -20.10 6.72
CA ALA A 22 18.55 -19.95 6.76
C ALA A 22 18.22 -18.67 5.99
N VAL A 23 17.98 -18.89 4.70
CA VAL A 23 17.52 -18.00 3.66
C VAL A 23 16.77 -16.82 4.26
N SER A 24 17.42 -15.66 4.34
CA SER A 24 16.62 -14.43 4.28
C SER A 24 16.08 -14.43 2.85
N ASP A 25 14.89 -14.97 2.65
CA ASP A 25 14.12 -14.70 1.45
C ASP A 25 13.81 -13.20 1.47
N ALA A 26 14.80 -12.40 1.05
CA ALA A 26 14.54 -11.06 0.58
C ALA A 26 13.73 -11.24 -0.69
N TYR A 27 12.41 -11.37 -0.55
CA TYR A 27 11.49 -11.33 -1.66
C TYR A 27 11.71 -9.99 -2.35
N ALA A 28 12.38 -10.02 -3.50
CA ALA A 28 12.40 -8.88 -4.39
C ALA A 28 10.94 -8.63 -4.78
N GLY A 29 10.39 -7.49 -4.35
CA GLY A 29 9.00 -7.16 -4.60
C GLY A 29 8.68 -7.26 -6.10
N ASN A 30 7.62 -7.98 -6.44
CA ASN A 30 7.23 -8.19 -7.84
C ASN A 30 6.20 -7.14 -8.25
N TYR A 31 6.54 -6.28 -9.21
CA TYR A 31 5.62 -5.27 -9.71
C TYR A 31 4.51 -5.93 -10.53
N LEU A 32 3.25 -5.77 -10.10
CA LEU A 32 2.09 -6.40 -10.72
C LEU A 32 1.40 -5.52 -11.76
N GLY A 33 1.71 -4.23 -11.79
CA GLY A 33 1.08 -3.27 -12.70
C GLY A 33 0.30 -2.19 -11.97
N GLU A 34 -0.52 -1.48 -12.77
CA GLU A 34 -1.36 -0.38 -12.31
C GLU A 34 -2.80 -0.85 -12.18
N PHE A 35 -3.44 -0.49 -11.08
CA PHE A 35 -4.83 -0.81 -10.76
C PHE A 35 -5.58 0.48 -10.46
N CYS A 36 -6.81 0.60 -10.98
CA CYS A 36 -7.58 1.82 -10.87
C CYS A 36 -8.98 1.57 -10.32
N TRP A 37 -9.42 2.53 -9.51
CA TRP A 37 -10.76 2.58 -8.95
C TRP A 37 -11.36 3.94 -9.19
N GLN A 38 -12.64 3.95 -9.51
CA GLN A 38 -13.46 5.16 -9.58
C GLN A 38 -14.41 5.18 -8.39
N ASP A 39 -14.50 6.33 -7.72
CA ASP A 39 -15.51 6.57 -6.70
C ASP A 39 -16.83 7.10 -7.28
N GLU A 40 -17.81 7.31 -6.42
CA GLU A 40 -19.15 7.75 -6.81
C GLU A 40 -19.21 9.21 -7.31
N GLU A 41 -18.18 10.00 -7.05
CA GLU A 41 -18.04 11.39 -7.49
C GLU A 41 -17.24 11.49 -8.79
N GLY A 42 -16.72 10.37 -9.29
CA GLY A 42 -15.96 10.29 -10.53
C GLY A 42 -14.45 10.32 -10.33
N GLY A 43 -13.99 10.60 -9.10
CA GLY A 43 -12.59 10.63 -8.72
C GLY A 43 -11.90 9.29 -8.96
N ILE A 44 -10.68 9.34 -9.50
CA ILE A 44 -9.92 8.16 -9.92
C ILE A 44 -8.71 7.99 -9.00
N THR A 45 -8.68 6.84 -8.32
CA THR A 45 -7.51 6.36 -7.59
C THR A 45 -6.73 5.38 -8.45
N LYS A 46 -5.43 5.62 -8.62
CA LYS A 46 -4.53 4.76 -9.40
C LYS A 46 -3.35 4.32 -8.54
N PHE A 47 -3.17 3.00 -8.39
CA PHE A 47 -2.05 2.41 -7.65
C PHE A 47 -1.14 1.59 -8.55
N ALA A 48 0.17 1.83 -8.44
CA ALA A 48 1.22 0.88 -8.77
C ALA A 48 1.33 -0.15 -7.64
N VAL A 49 1.07 -1.42 -7.95
CA VAL A 49 0.99 -2.50 -6.96
C VAL A 49 2.24 -3.37 -7.02
N THR A 50 2.88 -3.56 -5.86
CA THR A 50 4.05 -4.44 -5.72
C THR A 50 3.74 -5.56 -4.74
N ASP A 51 3.83 -6.82 -5.20
CA ASP A 51 3.71 -8.01 -4.36
C ASP A 51 4.96 -8.17 -3.48
N MET A 52 4.75 -8.19 -2.17
CA MET A 52 5.79 -8.35 -1.15
C MET A 52 5.83 -9.79 -0.61
N GLY A 53 5.02 -10.70 -1.15
CA GLY A 53 4.89 -12.10 -0.75
C GLY A 53 3.75 -12.33 0.25
N ASN A 54 3.27 -13.57 0.32
CA ASN A 54 2.26 -14.04 1.29
C ASN A 54 0.94 -13.25 1.33
N GLY A 55 0.56 -12.58 0.23
CA GLY A 55 -0.67 -11.77 0.20
C GLY A 55 -0.51 -10.36 0.78
N HIS A 56 0.72 -9.93 1.03
CA HIS A 56 1.09 -8.56 1.40
C HIS A 56 1.49 -7.77 0.15
N PHE A 57 0.95 -6.56 -0.02
CA PHE A 57 1.25 -5.70 -1.16
C PHE A 57 1.58 -4.28 -0.73
N LEU A 58 2.56 -3.68 -1.39
CA LEU A 58 2.88 -2.27 -1.27
C LEU A 58 2.16 -1.49 -2.38
N LEU A 59 1.55 -0.37 -2.01
CA LEU A 59 0.81 0.51 -2.90
C LEU A 59 1.47 1.90 -2.95
N ASN A 60 1.70 2.40 -4.16
CA ASN A 60 2.09 3.79 -4.41
C ASN A 60 1.24 4.31 -5.55
N GLY A 61 0.71 5.52 -5.43
CA GLY A 61 -0.31 5.96 -6.36
C GLY A 61 -0.61 7.43 -6.33
N ILE A 62 -1.64 7.77 -7.09
CA ILE A 62 -2.20 9.10 -7.16
C ILE A 62 -3.72 9.01 -7.09
N PHE A 63 -4.31 10.08 -6.59
CA PHE A 63 -5.74 10.37 -6.70
C PHE A 63 -5.90 11.58 -7.62
N THR A 64 -6.94 11.56 -8.44
CA THR A 64 -7.28 12.63 -9.38
C THR A 64 -8.78 12.87 -9.37
N GLU A 65 -9.19 14.11 -9.16
CA GLU A 65 -10.59 14.55 -9.32
C GLU A 65 -10.81 15.25 -10.66
N ASP A 66 -12.08 15.36 -11.06
CA ASP A 66 -12.51 15.96 -12.33
C ASP A 66 -12.08 17.43 -12.50
N GLU A 67 -11.82 18.15 -11.40
CA GLU A 67 -11.35 19.55 -11.42
C GLU A 67 -9.82 19.70 -11.47
N GLY A 68 -9.08 18.59 -11.62
CA GLY A 68 -7.62 18.61 -11.76
C GLY A 68 -6.87 18.61 -10.43
N GLU A 69 -7.58 18.53 -9.31
CA GLU A 69 -6.98 18.26 -8.01
C GLU A 69 -6.27 16.90 -8.05
N MET A 70 -5.02 16.87 -7.58
CA MET A 70 -4.19 15.69 -7.60
C MET A 70 -3.53 15.47 -6.24
N GLY A 71 -3.72 14.29 -5.69
CA GLY A 71 -3.08 13.82 -4.47
C GLY A 71 -2.07 12.72 -4.75
N VAL A 72 -1.00 12.68 -3.95
CA VAL A 72 -0.13 11.50 -3.88
C VAL A 72 -0.64 10.56 -2.82
N MET A 73 -0.56 9.26 -3.08
CA MET A 73 -1.07 8.22 -2.19
C MET A 73 -0.03 7.12 -1.98
N HIS A 74 0.00 6.57 -0.77
CA HIS A 74 0.76 5.36 -0.48
C HIS A 74 0.06 4.54 0.60
N GLY A 75 0.35 3.25 0.64
CA GLY A 75 -0.30 2.36 1.58
C GLY A 75 0.10 0.90 1.39
N ASN A 76 -0.62 0.03 2.06
CA ASN A 76 -0.44 -1.42 1.98
C ASN A 76 -1.77 -2.12 1.74
N ALA A 77 -1.74 -3.28 1.07
CA ALA A 77 -2.88 -4.17 0.93
C ALA A 77 -2.59 -5.55 1.49
N GLU A 78 -3.64 -6.18 2.00
CA GLU A 78 -3.60 -7.49 2.65
C GLU A 78 -4.75 -8.35 2.11
N ILE A 79 -4.43 -9.52 1.57
CA ILE A 79 -5.46 -10.50 1.19
C ILE A 79 -5.80 -11.37 2.40
N VAL A 80 -7.05 -11.33 2.83
CA VAL A 80 -7.57 -12.15 3.94
C VAL A 80 -8.87 -12.82 3.51
N GLY A 81 -8.80 -14.12 3.23
CA GLY A 81 -9.95 -14.87 2.74
C GLY A 81 -10.34 -14.44 1.32
N ASP A 82 -11.58 -14.00 1.15
CA ASP A 82 -12.16 -13.50 -0.10
C ASP A 82 -12.08 -11.97 -0.23
N LYS A 83 -11.33 -11.29 0.63
CA LYS A 83 -11.24 -9.83 0.68
C LYS A 83 -9.83 -9.30 0.60
N VAL A 84 -9.73 -8.06 0.13
CA VAL A 84 -8.52 -7.24 0.15
C VAL A 84 -8.76 -6.08 1.10
N TYR A 85 -7.94 -5.99 2.15
CA TYR A 85 -7.94 -4.89 3.10
C TYR A 85 -6.79 -3.95 2.75
N ILE A 86 -7.10 -2.69 2.52
CA ILE A 86 -6.13 -1.67 2.16
C ILE A 86 -6.13 -0.60 3.23
N THR A 87 -4.96 -0.12 3.61
CA THR A 87 -4.79 1.11 4.39
C THR A 87 -3.96 2.08 3.57
N ILE A 88 -4.43 3.32 3.46
CA ILE A 88 -3.80 4.33 2.62
C ILE A 88 -3.77 5.69 3.32
N THR A 89 -2.71 6.42 3.03
CA THR A 89 -2.55 7.83 3.34
C THR A 89 -2.36 8.59 2.05
N ALA A 90 -3.07 9.69 1.93
CA ALA A 90 -3.07 10.56 0.78
C ALA A 90 -2.85 12.02 1.23
N ALA A 91 -2.23 12.81 0.38
CA ALA A 91 -2.08 14.24 0.60
C ALA A 91 -1.95 14.98 -0.73
N GLY A 92 -2.43 16.21 -0.75
CA GLY A 92 -2.38 17.10 -1.90
C GLY A 92 -2.39 18.56 -1.48
N SER A 93 -2.17 19.42 -2.46
CA SER A 93 -2.24 20.87 -2.28
C SER A 93 -2.47 21.56 -3.61
N ASP A 94 -3.22 22.63 -3.58
CA ASP A 94 -3.50 23.50 -4.72
C ASP A 94 -3.39 24.98 -4.30
N GLU A 95 -4.03 25.87 -5.06
CA GLU A 95 -4.06 27.31 -4.78
C GLU A 95 -4.94 27.67 -3.57
N ASP A 96 -5.97 26.89 -3.29
CA ASP A 96 -6.96 27.14 -2.23
C ASP A 96 -6.51 26.57 -0.90
N GLY A 97 -5.77 25.45 -0.89
CA GLY A 97 -5.40 24.80 0.36
C GLY A 97 -4.42 23.64 0.27
N THR A 98 -4.40 22.87 1.34
CA THR A 98 -3.73 21.57 1.40
C THR A 98 -4.59 20.60 2.18
N TRP A 99 -4.63 19.36 1.72
CA TRP A 99 -5.36 18.30 2.39
C TRP A 99 -4.47 17.12 2.71
N SER A 100 -4.89 16.34 3.70
CA SER A 100 -4.44 14.99 3.92
C SER A 100 -5.62 14.12 4.26
N TRP A 101 -5.61 12.89 3.74
CA TRP A 101 -6.61 11.89 4.04
C TRP A 101 -5.93 10.60 4.51
N THR A 102 -6.51 9.94 5.50
CA THR A 102 -6.08 8.61 5.94
C THR A 102 -7.28 7.72 6.13
N GLY A 103 -7.20 6.50 5.63
CA GLY A 103 -8.36 5.60 5.70
C GLY A 103 -8.07 4.20 5.22
N SER A 104 -9.16 3.44 5.10
CA SER A 104 -9.15 2.02 4.76
C SER A 104 -10.09 1.74 3.59
N LEU A 105 -9.72 0.76 2.77
CA LEU A 105 -10.61 0.20 1.75
C LEU A 105 -10.79 -1.29 2.03
N ILE A 106 -11.99 -1.78 1.78
CA ILE A 106 -12.29 -3.21 1.84
C ILE A 106 -12.89 -3.60 0.49
N LEU A 107 -12.17 -4.42 -0.26
CA LEU A 107 -12.54 -4.87 -1.59
C LEU A 107 -12.85 -6.37 -1.60
N GLU A 108 -13.77 -6.78 -2.45
CA GLU A 108 -14.01 -8.18 -2.77
C GLU A 108 -12.92 -8.69 -3.72
N LEU A 109 -12.19 -9.75 -3.37
CA LEU A 109 -11.03 -10.23 -4.13
C LEU A 109 -11.39 -10.63 -5.57
N ALA A 110 -12.60 -11.14 -5.79
CA ALA A 110 -13.04 -11.61 -7.10
C ALA A 110 -13.30 -10.49 -8.10
N THR A 111 -13.66 -9.29 -7.64
CA THR A 111 -14.07 -8.16 -8.49
C THR A 111 -13.20 -6.91 -8.30
N LEU A 112 -12.51 -6.84 -7.17
CA LEU A 112 -11.81 -5.67 -6.64
C LEU A 112 -12.73 -4.45 -6.42
N ASN A 113 -14.05 -4.63 -6.42
CA ASN A 113 -15.00 -3.60 -6.01
C ASN A 113 -15.14 -3.60 -4.49
N GLY A 114 -15.50 -2.46 -3.91
CA GLY A 114 -15.64 -2.38 -2.46
C GLY A 114 -16.04 -1.02 -1.94
N ASN A 115 -15.66 -0.74 -0.71
CA ASN A 115 -15.96 0.52 -0.02
C ASN A 115 -14.67 1.14 0.54
N ARG A 116 -14.70 2.45 0.73
CA ARG A 116 -13.69 3.23 1.46
C ARG A 116 -14.31 3.92 2.65
N GLU A 117 -13.51 4.14 3.69
CA GLU A 117 -13.82 5.04 4.80
C GLU A 117 -12.53 5.69 5.30
N GLY A 118 -12.60 6.93 5.75
CA GLY A 118 -11.43 7.63 6.25
C GLY A 118 -11.73 9.00 6.82
N LEU A 119 -10.65 9.64 7.26
CA LEU A 119 -10.65 10.99 7.81
C LEU A 119 -9.86 11.88 6.86
N SER A 120 -10.45 13.03 6.52
CA SER A 120 -9.80 14.12 5.80
C SER A 120 -9.49 15.26 6.77
N ILE A 121 -8.37 15.94 6.52
CA ILE A 121 -8.02 17.22 7.11
C ILE A 121 -7.72 18.15 5.95
N TYR A 122 -8.39 19.30 5.89
CA TYR A 122 -8.15 20.33 4.91
C TYR A 122 -7.76 21.63 5.61
N TYR A 123 -6.76 22.33 5.08
CA TYR A 123 -6.37 23.66 5.50
C TYR A 123 -6.69 24.65 4.38
N ASP A 124 -7.61 25.57 4.65
CA ASP A 124 -7.98 26.65 3.74
C ASP A 124 -6.97 27.81 3.88
N ARG A 125 -6.33 28.18 2.78
CA ARG A 125 -5.29 29.22 2.78
C ARG A 125 -5.85 30.63 2.85
N ALA A 126 -7.07 30.85 2.37
CA ALA A 126 -7.71 32.16 2.34
C ALA A 126 -8.25 32.56 3.73
N SER A 127 -8.89 31.62 4.45
CA SER A 127 -9.43 31.83 5.79
C SER A 127 -8.42 31.51 6.90
N GLY A 128 -7.47 30.60 6.63
CA GLY A 128 -6.57 30.04 7.64
C GLY A 128 -7.23 29.00 8.55
N GLU A 129 -8.42 28.52 8.19
CA GLU A 129 -9.18 27.52 8.96
C GLU A 129 -8.72 26.10 8.63
N ILE A 130 -8.97 25.18 9.57
CA ILE A 130 -8.72 23.74 9.39
C ILE A 130 -10.05 23.03 9.55
N ASP A 131 -10.43 22.29 8.51
CA ASP A 131 -11.59 21.42 8.50
C ASP A 131 -11.17 19.97 8.69
N LEU A 132 -11.97 19.24 9.46
CA LEU A 132 -11.82 17.81 9.66
C LEU A 132 -13.13 17.15 9.25
N ASP A 133 -13.05 16.17 8.36
CA ASP A 133 -14.20 15.46 7.84
C ASP A 133 -14.02 13.94 7.90
N TYR A 134 -15.12 13.22 8.09
CA TYR A 134 -15.18 11.78 7.91
C TYR A 134 -15.96 11.49 6.64
N ASN A 135 -15.33 10.75 5.73
CA ASN A 135 -15.98 10.35 4.49
C ASN A 135 -15.97 8.83 4.32
N SER A 136 -16.99 8.34 3.62
CA SER A 136 -17.10 6.95 3.24
C SER A 136 -17.83 6.86 1.91
N GLY A 137 -17.49 5.88 1.09
CA GLY A 137 -18.08 5.75 -0.24
C GLY A 137 -17.79 4.41 -0.88
N THR A 138 -18.34 4.22 -2.07
CA THR A 138 -18.12 3.02 -2.87
C THR A 138 -16.93 3.18 -3.83
N LEU A 139 -16.28 2.07 -4.18
CA LEU A 139 -15.20 2.02 -5.17
C LEU A 139 -15.50 0.94 -6.21
N THR A 140 -15.44 1.35 -7.48
CA THR A 140 -15.61 0.46 -8.63
C THR A 140 -14.27 0.29 -9.33
N PHE A 141 -13.82 -0.96 -9.47
CA PHE A 141 -12.62 -1.30 -10.23
C PHE A 141 -12.85 -1.02 -11.71
N ILE A 142 -11.93 -0.29 -12.32
CA ILE A 142 -12.00 0.12 -13.73
C ILE A 142 -10.66 -0.11 -14.44
N PRO A 143 -10.64 -0.23 -15.78
CA PRO A 143 -9.41 -0.09 -16.53
C PRO A 143 -8.78 1.28 -16.26
N CYS A 144 -7.47 1.32 -16.05
CA CYS A 144 -6.78 2.58 -15.85
C CYS A 144 -6.90 3.49 -17.09
N PRO A 145 -7.31 4.76 -16.91
CA PRO A 145 -7.26 5.76 -17.98
C PRO A 145 -5.84 5.90 -18.53
N LYS A 146 -5.74 6.25 -19.82
CA LYS A 146 -4.48 6.51 -20.50
C LYS A 146 -4.03 7.95 -20.37
#